data_AF-A0A1A2RZP3-F1
#
_entry.id   AF-A0A1A2RZP3-F1
#
_cell.length_a   1.000
_cell.length_b   1.000
_cell.length_c   1.000
_cell.angle_alpha   90.00
_cell.angle_beta   90.00
_cell.angle_gamma   90.00
#
_symmetry.space_group_name_H-M   'P 1'
#
loop_
_entity.id
_entity.type
_entity.pdbx_description
1 polymer ?
#
loop_
_entity_poly.entity_id
_entity_poly.type
_entity_poly.pdbx_seq_one_letter_code
_entity_poly.pdbx_strand_id
1 'polypeptide(L)' 'MRGAKQREATVICRRCPVMRECGAEALDNRVEFGVWGGMTERQRRALLKRNPEVASWKELFDKRNAGSVL' A
#
# COMPACT_ATOMS: atom_id res chain seq x y z
N MET A 1 -10.05 -13.22 7.08
CA MET A 1 -10.80 -13.00 5.81
C MET A 1 -10.13 -13.81 4.71
N ARG A 2 -10.86 -14.64 3.94
CA ARG A 2 -10.26 -15.46 2.87
C ARG A 2 -9.78 -14.58 1.70
N GLY A 3 -8.71 -14.99 1.01
CA GLY A 3 -8.03 -14.15 0.00
C GLY A 3 -8.91 -13.65 -1.15
N ALA A 4 -10.01 -14.34 -1.51
CA ALA A 4 -10.96 -13.89 -2.52
C ALA A 4 -11.69 -12.59 -2.12
N LYS A 5 -12.21 -12.53 -0.88
CA LYS A 5 -12.89 -11.33 -0.36
C LYS A 5 -11.95 -10.13 -0.21
N GLN A 6 -10.67 -10.37 0.09
CA GLN A 6 -9.68 -9.30 0.11
C GLN A 6 -9.40 -8.75 -1.30
N ARG A 7 -9.38 -9.61 -2.33
CA ARG A 7 -9.23 -9.16 -3.73
C ARG A 7 -10.43 -8.36 -4.22
N GLU A 8 -11.65 -8.70 -3.80
CA GLU A 8 -12.83 -7.88 -4.09
C GLU A 8 -12.71 -6.50 -3.43
N ALA A 9 -12.27 -6.44 -2.17
CA ALA A 9 -12.09 -5.18 -1.46
C ALA A 9 -11.01 -4.27 -2.08
N THR A 10 -9.97 -4.81 -2.74
CA THR A 10 -8.97 -3.96 -3.42
C THR A 10 -9.59 -3.15 -4.56
N VAL A 11 -10.69 -3.60 -5.17
CA VAL A 11 -11.38 -2.87 -6.24
C VAL A 11 -11.96 -1.56 -5.71
N ILE A 12 -12.54 -1.58 -4.51
CA ILE A 12 -13.08 -0.38 -3.84
C ILE A 12 -11.95 0.62 -3.56
N CYS A 13 -10.80 0.12 -3.07
CA CYS A 13 -9.65 0.97 -2.76
C CYS A 13 -9.13 1.78 -3.97
N ARG A 14 -9.30 1.29 -5.21
CA ARG A 14 -8.80 1.98 -6.42
C ARG A 14 -9.41 3.35 -6.67
N ARG A 15 -10.60 3.61 -6.12
CA ARG A 15 -11.28 4.91 -6.23
C ARG A 15 -11.09 5.79 -5.00
N CYS A 16 -10.35 5.30 -3.99
CA CYS A 16 -10.13 6.04 -2.76
C CYS A 16 -9.14 7.20 -3.02
N PRO A 17 -9.52 8.46 -2.72
CA PRO A 17 -8.64 9.61 -2.97
C PRO A 17 -7.36 9.55 -2.13
N VAL A 18 -7.38 8.83 -1.01
CA VAL A 18 -6.24 8.69 -0.09
C VAL A 18 -5.55 7.31 -0.19
N MET A 19 -5.67 6.65 -1.34
CA MET A 19 -5.13 5.29 -1.52
C MET A 19 -3.62 5.22 -1.26
N ARG A 20 -2.86 6.26 -1.64
CA ARG A 20 -1.40 6.29 -1.48
C ARG A 20 -1.01 6.46 -0.01
N GLU A 21 -1.64 7.41 0.67
CA GLU A 21 -1.46 7.73 2.08
C GLU A 21 -1.82 6.51 2.94
N CYS A 22 -2.97 5.88 2.66
CA CYS A 22 -3.41 4.65 3.29
C CYS A 22 -2.41 3.49 3.07
N GLY A 23 -1.84 3.39 1.86
CA GLY A 23 -0.82 2.40 1.53
C GLY A 23 0.49 2.62 2.28
N ALA A 24 0.96 3.87 2.33
CA ALA A 24 2.17 4.26 3.05
C ALA A 24 2.03 3.96 4.55
N GLU A 25 0.93 4.41 5.17
CA GLU A 25 0.64 4.16 6.58
C GLU A 25 0.69 2.66 6.93
N ALA A 26 0.08 1.83 6.09
CA ALA A 26 0.06 0.39 6.32
C ALA A 26 1.42 -0.29 6.17
N LEU A 27 2.31 0.25 5.32
CA LEU A 27 3.64 -0.28 5.10
C LEU A 27 4.61 0.18 6.19
N ASP A 28 4.60 1.47 6.52
CA ASP A 28 5.43 2.08 7.56
C ASP A 28 5.14 1.45 8.94
N ASN A 29 3.87 1.24 9.26
CA ASN A 29 3.45 0.62 10.54
C ASN A 29 3.35 -0.91 10.49
N ARG A 30 3.73 -1.55 9.38
CA ARG A 30 3.66 -3.02 9.20
C ARG A 30 2.31 -3.62 9.57
N VAL A 31 1.22 -2.93 9.21
CA VAL A 31 -0.15 -3.33 9.56
C VAL A 31 -0.42 -4.76 9.09
N GLU A 32 -0.77 -5.61 10.05
CA GLU A 32 -0.78 -7.06 9.87
C GLU A 32 -1.96 -7.56 9.03
N PHE A 33 -3.12 -6.91 9.11
CA PHE A 33 -4.36 -7.46 8.55
C PHE A 33 -5.06 -6.50 7.57
N GLY A 34 -6.01 -7.06 6.81
CA GLY A 34 -6.91 -6.28 5.95
C GLY A 34 -6.30 -5.80 4.62
N VAL A 35 -7.09 -5.02 3.90
CA VAL A 35 -6.71 -4.39 2.62
C VAL A 35 -6.45 -2.91 2.86
N TRP A 36 -5.28 -2.44 2.42
CA TRP A 36 -4.81 -1.06 2.61
C TRP A 36 -4.14 -0.58 1.34
N GLY A 37 -4.47 0.63 0.90
CA GLY A 37 -3.90 1.23 -0.32
C GLY A 37 -4.02 0.34 -1.57
N GLY A 38 -5.10 -0.44 -1.70
CA GLY A 38 -5.30 -1.38 -2.81
C GLY A 38 -4.48 -2.68 -2.72
N MET A 39 -3.80 -2.92 -1.60
CA MET A 39 -2.98 -4.11 -1.37
C MET A 39 -3.57 -5.01 -0.29
N THR A 40 -3.62 -6.30 -0.59
CA THR A 40 -3.81 -7.36 0.41
C THR A 40 -2.60 -7.47 1.33
N GLU A 41 -2.78 -8.07 2.50
CA GLU A 41 -1.70 -8.39 3.43
C GLU A 41 -0.52 -9.10 2.73
N ARG A 42 -0.81 -10.13 1.94
CA ARG A 42 0.23 -10.90 1.22
C ARG A 42 1.04 -10.02 0.28
N GLN A 43 0.40 -9.06 -0.39
CA GLN A 43 1.09 -8.12 -1.28
C GLN A 43 1.98 -7.16 -0.49
N ARG A 44 1.51 -6.63 0.65
CA ARG A 44 2.31 -5.76 1.52
C ARG A 44 3.54 -6.51 2.07
N ARG A 45 3.37 -7.72 2.60
CA ARG A 45 4.48 -8.55 3.09
C ARG A 45 5.52 -8.81 1.99
N ALA A 46 5.06 -9.12 0.77
CA ALA A 46 5.96 -9.33 -0.36
C ALA A 46 6.69 -8.04 -0.76
N LEU A 47 6.03 -6.88 -0.69
CA LEU A 47 6.62 -5.58 -1.01
C LEU A 47 7.69 -5.18 0.03
N LEU A 48 7.38 -5.30 1.32
CA LEU A 48 8.33 -5.06 2.41
C LEU A 48 9.56 -5.98 2.30
N LYS A 49 9.35 -7.27 1.97
CA LYS A 49 10.46 -8.22 1.78
C LYS A 49 11.38 -7.85 0.61
N ARG A 50 10.84 -7.23 -0.44
CA ARG A 50 11.61 -6.83 -1.64
C ARG A 50 12.34 -5.50 -1.48
N ASN A 51 11.93 -4.65 -0.55
CA ASN A 51 12.50 -3.32 -0.34
C ASN A 51 12.86 -3.12 1.15
N PRO A 52 13.79 -3.94 1.70
CA PRO A 52 14.19 -3.82 3.10
C PRO A 52 14.86 -2.48 3.45
N GLU A 53 15.38 -1.77 2.45
CA GLU A 53 16.07 -0.48 2.58
C GLU A 53 15.13 0.74 2.70
N VAL A 54 13.84 0.57 2.41
CA VAL A 54 12.88 1.68 2.45
C VAL A 54 12.52 1.98 3.89
N ALA A 55 13.01 3.12 4.40
CA ALA A 55 12.77 3.59 5.76
C ALA A 55 11.44 4.38 5.91
N SER A 56 10.96 5.01 4.84
CA SER A 56 9.66 5.70 4.81
C SER A 56 8.95 5.50 3.47
N TRP A 57 7.85 4.78 3.50
CA TRP A 57 6.98 4.57 2.35
C TRP A 57 6.20 5.83 1.98
N LYS A 58 5.87 6.67 2.97
CA LYS A 58 5.30 7.99 2.74
C LYS A 58 6.20 8.82 1.83
N GLU A 59 7.47 9.00 2.20
CA GLU A 59 8.42 9.78 1.40
C GLU A 59 8.65 9.18 0.02
N LEU A 60 8.77 7.85 -0.08
CA LEU A 60 8.96 7.17 -1.35
C LEU A 60 7.77 7.40 -2.30
N PHE A 61 6.54 7.31 -1.79
CA PHE A 61 5.35 7.58 -2.59
C PHE A 61 5.24 9.05 -2.98
N ASP A 62 5.55 9.98 -2.08
CA ASP A 62 5.51 11.43 -2.36
C ASP A 62 6.52 11.82 -3.45
N LYS A 63 7.76 11.31 -3.40
CA LYS A 63 8.78 11.50 -4.44
C LYS A 63 8.32 10.98 -5.80
N ARG A 64 7.67 9.81 -5.83
CA ARG A 64 7.15 9.24 -7.09
C ARG A 64 6.03 10.08 -7.69
N ASN A 65 5.23 10.76 -6.86
CA ASN A 65 4.18 11.66 -7.35
C ASN A 65 4.77 12.95 -7.91
N ALA A 66 5.79 13.51 -7.26
CA ALA A 66 6.48 14.70 -7.75
C ALA A 66 7.09 14.49 -9.15
N GLY A 67 7.58 13.28 -9.44
CA GLY A 67 8.09 12.91 -10.76
C GLY A 67 7.03 12.61 -11.84
N SER A 68 5.74 12.59 -11.51
CA SER A 68 4.64 12.43 -12.49
C SER A 68 3.96 13.76 -12.85
N VAL A 69 4.35 14.88 -12.22
CA VAL A 69 3.76 16.21 -12.43
C VAL A 69 4.68 17.13 -13.27
N LEU A 70 5.87 16.65 -13.65
CA LEU A 70 6.79 17.27 -14.62
C LEU A 70 6.83 16.42 -15.90
#